data_AF-A0A7W7PYA5-F1
#
_entry.id   AF-A0A7W7PYA5-F1
#
_cell.length_a   1.000
_cell.length_b   1.000
_cell.length_c   1.000
_cell.angle_alpha   90.00
_cell.angle_beta   90.00
_cell.angle_gamma   90.00
#
_symmetry.space_group_name_H-M   'P 1'
#
loop_
_entity.id
_entity.type
_entity.pdbx_description
1 polymer ?
#
loop_
_entity_poly.entity_id
_entity_poly.type
_entity_poly.pdbx_seq_one_letter_code
_entity_poly.pdbx_strand_id
1 'polypeptide(L)'
;MTSVSLTIETPAGPVHATAGPLQDDAVVFELGGAMRGHVHVTGTHHPRYWDRFTAVRACLGPVNAYQDTAPDEVLPRLARSRTGYRGSLTLYRDDLDYPQVTVYPMESATGHTPSERTAAALTAVLRGCAEHVAQREDVFVILEASRQRDTPALLRFLAWAAAHHQADAARLEGEARTALPAWRAAVAAWWTAARWFIACPHPVLLLVLADYSGSLSRIVAVEQWRGPYCRTAAAREHEYARRAQAEADSLRAQARARSRGRRPAPGSAAPQERAYFVVGQWKGGGEVDVWHVEEAPADPDARADAHEQHASDAETAFGSVNVVYATNPQAAADQARHEARQTSERIHR
;
A
#
# COMPACT_ATOMS: atom_id res chain seq x y z
N MET A 1 -12.83 -26.33 5.83
CA MET A 1 -11.87 -25.80 6.83
C MET A 1 -12.69 -25.14 7.94
N THR A 2 -12.43 -25.46 9.20
CA THR A 2 -13.14 -24.88 10.35
C THR A 2 -12.80 -23.40 10.49
N SER A 3 -13.81 -22.52 10.43
CA SER A 3 -13.67 -21.09 10.70
C SER A 3 -13.14 -20.88 12.11
N VAL A 4 -11.99 -20.19 12.24
CA VAL A 4 -11.39 -19.93 13.54
C VAL A 4 -12.15 -18.77 14.20
N SER A 5 -12.67 -19.01 15.40
CA SER A 5 -13.43 -18.03 16.17
C SER A 5 -12.66 -17.56 17.40
N LEU A 6 -12.57 -16.24 17.60
CA LEU A 6 -11.97 -15.59 18.75
C LEU A 6 -13.09 -15.02 19.64
N THR A 7 -12.94 -15.13 20.96
CA THR A 7 -13.79 -14.40 21.92
C THR A 7 -12.96 -13.31 22.58
N ILE A 8 -13.42 -12.06 22.45
CA ILE A 8 -12.74 -10.86 22.96
C ILE A 8 -13.60 -10.28 24.09
N GLU A 9 -13.03 -10.23 25.30
CA GLU A 9 -13.67 -9.56 26.42
C GLU A 9 -13.54 -8.04 26.28
N THR A 10 -14.66 -7.33 26.30
CA THR A 10 -14.68 -5.86 26.18
C THR A 10 -15.50 -5.22 27.29
N PRO A 11 -15.28 -3.92 27.60
CA PRO A 11 -16.14 -3.19 28.53
C PRO A 11 -17.62 -3.13 28.14
N ALA A 12 -17.97 -3.41 26.88
CA ALA A 12 -19.36 -3.48 26.40
C ALA A 12 -19.97 -4.89 26.51
N GLY A 13 -19.19 -5.89 26.89
CA GLY A 13 -19.54 -7.32 26.90
C GLY A 13 -18.67 -8.14 25.95
N PRO A 14 -18.81 -9.47 25.93
CA PRO A 14 -18.04 -10.33 25.06
C PRO A 14 -18.40 -10.11 23.59
N VAL A 15 -17.37 -10.07 22.73
CA VAL A 15 -17.48 -10.00 21.28
C VAL A 15 -16.90 -11.27 20.69
N HIS A 16 -17.67 -11.95 19.84
CA HIS A 16 -17.18 -13.09 19.07
C HIS A 16 -16.75 -12.60 17.70
N ALA A 17 -15.52 -12.90 17.29
CA ALA A 17 -14.97 -12.54 16.00
C ALA A 17 -14.64 -13.82 15.23
N THR A 18 -15.35 -14.08 14.14
CA THR A 18 -15.14 -15.27 13.30
C THR A 18 -14.34 -14.89 12.08
N ALA A 19 -13.14 -15.44 11.95
CA ALA A 19 -12.28 -15.20 10.79
C ALA A 19 -12.83 -15.93 9.56
N GLY A 20 -13.07 -15.19 8.49
CA GLY A 20 -13.28 -15.73 7.16
C GLY A 20 -11.98 -16.26 6.53
N PRO A 21 -12.08 -16.88 5.33
CA PRO A 21 -10.89 -17.19 4.54
C PRO A 21 -10.13 -15.91 4.19
N LEU A 22 -8.84 -16.04 3.87
CA LEU A 22 -8.06 -14.94 3.31
C LEU A 22 -8.70 -14.51 1.98
N GLN A 23 -9.08 -13.24 1.87
CA GLN A 23 -9.63 -12.64 0.66
C GLN A 23 -8.58 -11.65 0.12
N ASP A 24 -7.96 -11.99 -1.00
CA ASP A 24 -6.86 -11.24 -1.64
C ASP A 24 -5.67 -10.95 -0.72
N ASP A 25 -5.76 -9.90 0.09
CA ASP A 25 -4.74 -9.45 1.04
C ASP A 25 -5.27 -9.10 2.44
N ALA A 26 -6.54 -9.43 2.70
CA ALA A 26 -7.23 -9.12 3.94
C ALA A 26 -7.86 -10.37 4.57
N VAL A 27 -7.77 -10.45 5.90
CA VAL A 27 -8.58 -11.37 6.70
C VAL A 27 -9.75 -10.59 7.26
N VAL A 28 -10.96 -10.99 6.86
CA VAL A 28 -12.21 -10.36 7.31
C VAL A 28 -12.76 -11.13 8.50
N PHE A 29 -13.00 -10.44 9.61
CA PHE A 29 -13.66 -10.99 10.79
C PHE A 29 -15.11 -10.50 10.85
N GLU A 30 -16.04 -11.44 10.92
CA GLU A 30 -17.44 -11.13 11.24
C GLU A 30 -17.59 -11.03 12.76
N LEU A 31 -18.15 -9.92 13.24
CA LEU A 31 -18.38 -9.66 14.65
C LEU A 31 -19.80 -10.06 15.09
N GLY A 32 -19.89 -10.73 16.23
CA GLY A 32 -21.11 -11.06 16.96
C GLY A 32 -21.03 -10.75 18.46
N GLY A 33 -22.14 -10.91 19.17
CA GLY A 33 -22.22 -10.63 20.61
C GLY A 33 -22.49 -9.15 20.91
N ALA A 34 -21.61 -8.52 21.70
CA ALA A 34 -21.73 -7.11 22.09
C ALA A 34 -21.49 -6.10 20.94
N MET A 35 -20.93 -6.56 19.82
CA MET A 35 -20.71 -5.79 18.60
C MET A 35 -21.15 -6.56 17.36
N ARG A 36 -21.44 -5.83 16.28
CA ARG A 36 -21.83 -6.36 14.96
C ARG A 36 -21.13 -5.60 13.86
N GLY A 37 -20.82 -6.27 12.75
CA GLY A 37 -20.15 -5.70 11.57
C GLY A 37 -18.87 -6.47 11.25
N HIS A 38 -17.97 -5.85 10.49
CA HIS A 38 -16.74 -6.50 10.03
C HIS A 38 -15.48 -5.76 10.49
N VAL A 39 -14.44 -6.52 10.82
CA VAL A 39 -13.08 -6.00 11.00
C VAL A 39 -12.21 -6.56 9.89
N HIS A 40 -11.59 -5.65 9.16
CA HIS A 40 -10.68 -5.98 8.08
C HIS A 40 -9.25 -5.91 8.58
N VAL A 41 -8.49 -6.99 8.42
CA VAL A 41 -7.10 -7.05 8.88
C VAL A 41 -6.17 -7.30 7.70
N THR A 42 -5.30 -6.35 7.41
CA THR A 42 -4.33 -6.40 6.30
C THR A 42 -2.90 -6.27 6.79
N GLY A 43 -1.95 -6.62 5.93
CA GLY A 43 -0.57 -6.24 6.12
C GLY A 43 -0.35 -4.76 5.82
N THR A 44 0.66 -4.15 6.44
CA THR A 44 1.08 -2.78 6.16
C THR A 44 2.58 -2.61 6.40
N HIS A 45 3.13 -1.52 5.89
CA HIS A 45 4.48 -1.08 6.22
C HIS A 45 4.62 -0.68 7.70
N HIS A 46 5.82 -0.84 8.22
CA HIS A 46 6.18 -0.44 9.57
C HIS A 46 6.09 1.08 9.71
N PRO A 47 5.54 1.63 10.81
CA PRO A 47 5.33 3.08 10.95
C PRO A 47 6.62 3.92 10.82
N ARG A 48 7.77 3.34 11.20
CA ARG A 48 9.09 3.98 11.08
C ARG A 48 9.87 3.58 9.82
N TYR A 49 9.46 2.53 9.13
CA TYR A 49 10.21 1.96 8.00
C TYR A 49 9.25 1.59 6.87
N TRP A 50 9.15 2.47 5.89
CA TRP A 50 8.13 2.39 4.84
C TRP A 50 8.38 1.23 3.86
N ASP A 51 9.62 0.76 3.75
CA ASP A 51 10.02 -0.37 2.92
C ASP A 51 9.89 -1.73 3.63
N ARG A 52 9.52 -1.74 4.92
CA ARG A 52 9.37 -2.96 5.72
C ARG A 52 7.90 -3.27 5.96
N PHE A 53 7.34 -4.18 5.16
CA PHE A 53 6.00 -4.73 5.42
C PHE A 53 6.09 -5.80 6.50
N THR A 54 6.05 -5.34 7.75
CA THR A 54 6.16 -6.18 8.96
C THR A 54 5.05 -5.90 9.97
N ALA A 55 4.14 -4.98 9.64
CA ALA A 55 3.07 -4.56 10.53
C ALA A 55 1.72 -5.07 10.02
N VAL A 56 0.78 -5.25 10.94
CA VAL A 56 -0.59 -5.65 10.66
C VAL A 56 -1.53 -4.50 11.04
N ARG A 57 -2.49 -4.18 10.18
CA ARG A 57 -3.48 -3.14 10.43
C ARG A 57 -4.86 -3.75 10.49
N ALA A 58 -5.57 -3.50 11.59
CA ALA A 58 -6.99 -3.81 11.72
C ALA A 58 -7.82 -2.54 11.55
N CYS A 59 -8.85 -2.61 10.73
CA CYS A 59 -9.72 -1.50 10.36
C CYS A 59 -11.19 -1.80 10.65
N LEU A 60 -11.91 -0.81 11.17
CA LEU A 60 -13.36 -0.83 11.27
C LEU A 60 -13.95 -0.27 9.97
N GLY A 61 -14.52 -1.14 9.16
CA GLY A 61 -14.94 -0.79 7.80
C GLY A 61 -13.81 -0.92 6.78
N PRO A 62 -14.09 -0.52 5.53
CA PRO A 62 -13.36 -0.96 4.35
C PRO A 62 -11.85 -0.70 4.33
N VAL A 63 -11.21 -1.58 3.58
CA VAL A 63 -9.90 -2.24 3.80
C VAL A 63 -8.68 -1.34 3.71
N ASN A 64 -8.82 -0.08 3.34
CA ASN A 64 -7.65 0.78 3.20
C ASN A 64 -8.01 2.25 3.44
N ALA A 65 -7.33 2.89 4.39
CA ALA A 65 -7.37 4.35 4.54
C ALA A 65 -6.83 5.09 3.30
N TYR A 66 -6.22 4.36 2.35
CA TYR A 66 -5.68 4.85 1.09
C TYR A 66 -6.57 4.57 -0.13
N GLN A 67 -7.68 3.85 0.01
CA GLN A 67 -8.64 3.68 -1.09
C GLN A 67 -9.78 4.69 -0.90
N ASP A 68 -9.91 5.64 -1.84
CA ASP A 68 -10.94 6.69 -1.82
C ASP A 68 -12.37 6.12 -1.91
N THR A 69 -12.52 4.88 -2.36
CA THR A 69 -13.81 4.18 -2.54
C THR A 69 -13.77 2.87 -1.79
N ALA A 70 -13.90 3.02 -0.49
CA ALA A 70 -14.14 1.95 0.45
C ALA A 70 -15.55 1.36 0.15
N PRO A 71 -15.74 0.03 -0.07
CA PRO A 71 -17.06 -0.52 -0.39
C PRO A 71 -18.12 -0.14 0.64
N ASP A 72 -19.39 -0.05 0.21
CA ASP A 72 -20.60 0.33 0.99
C ASP A 72 -20.95 -0.72 2.09
N GLU A 73 -19.96 -1.18 2.84
CA GLU A 73 -20.13 -2.11 3.93
C GLU A 73 -20.64 -1.39 5.20
N VAL A 74 -21.53 -2.07 5.91
CA VAL A 74 -22.10 -1.55 7.16
C VAL A 74 -21.00 -1.45 8.21
N LEU A 75 -20.70 -0.21 8.62
CA LEU A 75 -19.71 0.08 9.67
C LEU A 75 -19.99 -0.68 10.97
N PRO A 76 -18.96 -1.17 11.68
CA PRO A 76 -19.10 -1.84 12.96
C PRO A 76 -19.82 -0.99 14.00
N ARG A 77 -20.75 -1.61 14.73
CA ARG A 77 -21.60 -0.97 15.74
C ARG A 77 -21.77 -1.84 16.98
N LEU A 78 -22.01 -1.21 18.12
CA LEU A 78 -22.44 -1.92 19.33
C LEU A 78 -23.82 -2.56 19.09
N ALA A 79 -24.09 -3.74 19.65
CA ALA A 79 -25.25 -4.57 19.32
C ALA A 79 -26.62 -3.88 19.53
N ARG A 80 -26.69 -2.91 20.45
CA ARG A 80 -27.90 -2.12 20.76
C ARG A 80 -27.84 -0.68 20.21
N SER A 81 -26.81 -0.35 19.43
CA SER A 81 -26.63 0.97 18.83
C SER A 81 -26.87 0.92 17.32
N ARG A 82 -27.38 2.01 16.77
CA ARG A 82 -27.44 2.23 15.31
C ARG A 82 -26.20 2.93 14.76
N THR A 83 -25.35 3.46 15.65
CA THR A 83 -24.15 4.22 15.28
C THR A 83 -23.03 3.28 14.86
N GLY A 84 -22.62 3.38 13.61
CA GLY A 84 -21.41 2.75 13.09
C GLY A 84 -20.17 3.57 13.40
N TYR A 85 -19.02 2.91 13.50
CA TYR A 85 -17.73 3.53 13.81
C TYR A 85 -16.68 3.19 12.76
N ARG A 86 -15.80 4.16 12.50
CA ARG A 86 -14.58 4.03 11.70
C ARG A 86 -13.35 4.25 12.57
N GLY A 87 -12.25 3.64 12.19
CA GLY A 87 -10.97 3.74 12.91
C GLY A 87 -10.05 2.60 12.53
N SER A 88 -8.79 2.69 12.94
CA SER A 88 -7.82 1.63 12.68
C SER A 88 -6.80 1.51 13.79
N LEU A 89 -6.23 0.32 13.92
CA LEU A 89 -5.13 -0.01 14.83
C LEU A 89 -4.04 -0.68 14.02
N THR A 90 -2.81 -0.19 14.16
CA THR A 90 -1.62 -0.83 13.59
C THR A 90 -0.83 -1.51 14.70
N LEU A 91 -0.62 -2.81 14.55
CA LEU A 91 0.22 -3.66 15.39
C LEU A 91 1.54 -3.91 14.67
N TYR A 92 2.66 -3.69 15.35
CA TYR A 92 4.00 -3.91 14.81
C TYR A 92 4.94 -4.33 15.93
N ARG A 93 6.13 -4.82 15.58
CA ARG A 93 7.19 -5.08 16.55
C ARG A 93 8.28 -4.03 16.45
N ASP A 94 8.76 -3.55 17.58
CA ASP A 94 9.88 -2.62 17.62
C ASP A 94 11.23 -3.31 17.39
N ASP A 95 12.32 -2.54 17.44
CA ASP A 95 13.67 -3.04 17.21
C ASP A 95 14.13 -4.05 18.29
N LEU A 96 13.43 -4.15 19.43
CA LEU A 96 13.65 -5.11 20.52
C LEU A 96 12.64 -6.26 20.48
N ASP A 97 11.88 -6.40 19.39
CA ASP A 97 10.87 -7.42 19.16
C ASP A 97 9.65 -7.32 20.12
N TYR A 98 9.45 -6.18 20.77
CA TYR A 98 8.26 -5.96 21.61
C TYR A 98 7.06 -5.52 20.76
N PRO A 99 5.85 -6.06 21.04
CA PRO A 99 4.65 -5.64 20.34
C PRO A 99 4.27 -4.21 20.71
N GLN A 100 4.17 -3.37 19.69
CA GLN A 100 3.76 -1.97 19.76
C GLN A 100 2.45 -1.76 19.03
N VAL A 101 1.66 -0.82 19.53
CA VAL A 101 0.33 -0.51 19.00
C VAL A 101 0.22 0.99 18.74
N THR A 102 -0.26 1.34 17.55
CA THR A 102 -0.65 2.71 17.21
C THR A 102 -2.12 2.72 16.82
N VAL A 103 -2.90 3.57 17.49
CA VAL A 103 -4.34 3.71 17.26
C VAL A 103 -4.60 4.99 16.48
N TYR A 104 -5.27 4.88 15.35
CA TYR A 104 -5.79 6.02 14.61
C TYR A 104 -7.10 6.48 15.23
N PRO A 105 -7.42 7.80 15.25
CA PRO A 105 -8.65 8.31 15.84
C PRO A 105 -9.89 7.51 15.42
N MET A 106 -10.71 7.19 16.42
CA MET A 106 -11.97 6.50 16.23
C MET A 106 -13.07 7.54 16.11
N GLU A 107 -13.97 7.37 15.14
CA GLU A 107 -15.05 8.33 14.89
C GLU A 107 -16.33 7.58 14.56
N SER A 108 -17.47 8.16 14.93
CA SER A 108 -18.77 7.69 14.44
C SER A 108 -18.93 7.98 12.95
N ALA A 109 -19.88 7.33 12.30
CA ALA A 109 -20.33 7.65 10.94
C ALA A 109 -20.74 9.12 10.76
N THR A 110 -21.11 9.80 11.86
CA THR A 110 -21.50 11.21 11.90
C THR A 110 -20.35 12.14 12.31
N GLY A 111 -19.10 11.65 12.38
CA GLY A 111 -17.91 12.46 12.67
C GLY A 111 -17.73 12.85 14.14
N HIS A 112 -18.36 12.13 15.09
CA HIS A 112 -18.25 12.41 16.52
C HIS A 112 -17.30 11.43 17.19
N THR A 113 -16.54 11.91 18.17
CA THR A 113 -15.69 11.08 19.01
C THR A 113 -16.55 10.10 19.82
N PRO A 114 -16.24 8.79 19.82
CA PRO A 114 -16.94 7.82 20.65
C PRO A 114 -16.74 8.10 22.14
N SER A 115 -17.67 7.61 22.98
CA SER A 115 -17.48 7.60 24.42
C SER A 115 -16.24 6.77 24.81
N GLU A 116 -15.61 7.06 25.94
CA GLU A 116 -14.42 6.32 26.40
C GLU A 116 -14.66 4.81 26.46
N ARG A 117 -15.81 4.38 27.00
CA ARG A 117 -16.20 2.97 27.05
C ARG A 117 -16.30 2.34 25.66
N THR A 118 -16.86 3.08 24.70
CA THR A 118 -16.98 2.62 23.31
C THR A 118 -15.61 2.56 22.63
N ALA A 119 -14.78 3.58 22.80
CA ALA A 119 -13.42 3.62 22.26
C ALA A 119 -12.57 2.46 22.79
N ALA A 120 -12.68 2.15 24.09
CA ALA A 120 -12.00 1.01 24.70
C ALA A 120 -12.48 -0.33 24.12
N ALA A 121 -13.79 -0.51 23.92
CA ALA A 121 -14.33 -1.72 23.30
C ALA A 121 -13.87 -1.89 21.84
N LEU A 122 -13.92 -0.81 21.05
CA LEU A 122 -13.45 -0.82 19.66
C LEU A 122 -11.95 -1.14 19.58
N THR A 123 -11.14 -0.55 20.46
CA THR A 123 -9.69 -0.79 20.52
C THR A 123 -9.37 -2.23 20.90
N ALA A 124 -10.09 -2.79 21.88
CA ALA A 124 -9.93 -4.19 22.29
C ALA A 124 -10.25 -5.16 21.13
N VAL A 125 -11.34 -4.90 20.40
CA VAL A 125 -11.71 -5.71 19.23
C VAL A 125 -10.66 -5.63 18.13
N LEU A 126 -10.23 -4.41 17.76
CA LEU A 126 -9.19 -4.24 16.74
C LEU A 126 -7.87 -4.91 17.13
N ARG A 127 -7.46 -4.78 18.40
CA ARG A 127 -6.24 -5.40 18.92
C ARG A 127 -6.33 -6.93 18.86
N GLY A 128 -7.42 -7.52 19.34
CA GLY A 128 -7.60 -8.96 19.32
C GLY A 128 -7.59 -9.55 17.90
N CYS A 129 -8.22 -8.87 16.94
CA CYS A 129 -8.19 -9.28 15.53
C CYS A 129 -6.78 -9.14 14.92
N ALA A 130 -6.07 -8.04 15.21
CA ALA A 130 -4.71 -7.83 14.72
C ALA A 130 -3.71 -8.84 15.31
N GLU A 131 -3.80 -9.12 16.62
CA GLU A 131 -2.96 -10.11 17.30
C GLU A 131 -3.22 -11.51 16.75
N HIS A 132 -4.48 -11.86 16.48
CA HIS A 132 -4.83 -13.13 15.86
C HIS A 132 -4.14 -13.30 14.50
N VAL A 133 -4.23 -12.30 13.62
CA VAL A 133 -3.59 -12.37 12.30
C VAL A 133 -2.07 -12.36 12.39
N ALA A 134 -1.49 -11.59 13.32
CA ALA A 134 -0.05 -11.55 13.52
C ALA A 134 0.55 -12.90 13.98
N GLN A 135 -0.27 -13.79 14.54
CA GLN A 135 0.14 -15.12 15.00
C GLN A 135 -0.13 -16.24 13.97
N ARG A 136 -0.74 -15.92 12.82
CA ARG A 136 -1.03 -16.93 11.79
C ARG A 136 0.25 -17.42 11.12
N GLU A 137 0.25 -18.69 10.72
CA GLU A 137 1.36 -19.30 9.97
C GLU A 137 1.54 -18.65 8.58
N ASP A 138 0.46 -18.17 7.96
CA ASP A 138 0.44 -17.54 6.64
C ASP A 138 0.57 -16.01 6.69
N VAL A 139 0.94 -15.41 7.84
CA VAL A 139 1.06 -13.94 7.97
C VAL A 139 2.02 -13.33 6.94
N PHE A 140 3.07 -14.06 6.55
CA PHE A 140 4.00 -13.60 5.52
C PHE A 140 3.35 -13.45 4.14
N VAL A 141 2.34 -14.26 3.82
CA VAL A 141 1.57 -14.18 2.57
C VAL A 141 0.75 -12.88 2.56
N ILE A 142 0.10 -12.58 3.68
CA ILE A 142 -0.69 -11.34 3.88
C ILE A 142 0.20 -10.10 3.72
N LEU A 143 1.37 -10.11 4.36
CA LEU A 143 2.34 -9.02 4.28
C LEU A 143 2.89 -8.83 2.86
N GLU A 144 3.16 -9.92 2.13
CA GLU A 144 3.65 -9.83 0.75
C GLU A 144 2.56 -9.38 -0.24
N ALA A 145 1.31 -9.84 -0.07
CA ALA A 145 0.19 -9.38 -0.88
C ALA A 145 -0.05 -7.87 -0.68
N SER A 146 -0.09 -7.42 0.58
CA SER A 146 -0.21 -6.00 0.92
C SER A 146 0.96 -5.19 0.37
N ARG A 147 2.18 -5.74 0.40
CA ARG A 147 3.35 -5.13 -0.21
C ARG A 147 3.19 -4.95 -1.72
N GLN A 148 2.69 -5.95 -2.44
CA GLN A 148 2.47 -5.86 -3.88
C GLN A 148 1.43 -4.79 -4.23
N ARG A 149 0.34 -4.72 -3.46
CA ARG A 149 -0.70 -3.70 -3.62
C ARG A 149 -0.19 -2.28 -3.36
N ASP A 150 0.52 -2.06 -2.25
CA ASP A 150 0.82 -0.70 -1.78
C ASP A 150 2.12 -0.12 -2.37
N THR A 151 3.06 -0.97 -2.83
CA THR A 151 4.37 -0.54 -3.37
C THR A 151 4.25 0.51 -4.51
N PRO A 152 3.36 0.37 -5.51
CA PRO A 152 3.25 1.38 -6.57
C PRO A 152 2.81 2.75 -6.06
N ALA A 153 1.86 2.81 -5.12
CA ALA A 153 1.42 4.07 -4.52
C ALA A 153 2.54 4.71 -3.69
N LEU A 154 3.26 3.89 -2.92
CA LEU A 154 4.40 4.31 -2.13
C LEU A 154 5.52 4.90 -2.99
N LEU A 155 5.85 4.27 -4.12
CA LEU A 155 6.84 4.79 -5.07
C LEU A 155 6.42 6.13 -5.69
N ARG A 156 5.13 6.31 -6.00
CA ARG A 156 4.62 7.61 -6.48
C ARG A 156 4.75 8.69 -5.42
N PHE A 157 4.39 8.38 -4.17
CA PHE A 157 4.54 9.32 -3.06
C PHE A 157 6.01 9.72 -2.85
N LEU A 158 6.93 8.75 -2.80
CA LEU A 158 8.36 9.03 -2.57
C LEU A 158 8.96 9.85 -3.71
N ALA A 159 8.56 9.60 -4.96
CA ALA A 159 8.98 10.41 -6.11
C ALA A 159 8.46 11.85 -6.00
N TRP A 160 7.18 12.03 -5.63
CA TRP A 160 6.61 13.34 -5.36
C TRP A 160 7.34 14.05 -4.22
N ALA A 161 7.58 13.37 -3.10
CA ALA A 161 8.24 13.94 -1.93
C ALA A 161 9.68 14.39 -2.26
N ALA A 162 10.44 13.57 -2.99
CA ALA A 162 11.78 13.94 -3.45
C ALA A 162 11.75 15.21 -4.33
N ALA A 163 10.85 15.28 -5.30
CA ALA A 163 10.70 16.45 -6.17
C ALA A 163 10.27 17.70 -5.39
N HIS A 164 9.34 17.55 -4.44
CA HIS A 164 8.86 18.62 -3.57
C HIS A 164 10.01 19.20 -2.72
N HIS A 165 10.74 18.36 -1.99
CA HIS A 165 11.87 18.78 -1.16
C HIS A 165 13.01 19.40 -1.99
N GLN A 166 13.27 18.90 -3.21
CA GLN A 166 14.23 19.54 -4.12
C GLN A 166 13.78 20.95 -4.54
N ALA A 167 12.51 21.12 -4.87
CA ALA A 167 11.97 22.42 -5.24
C ALA A 167 12.04 23.42 -4.08
N ASP A 168 11.71 22.99 -2.86
CA ASP A 168 11.81 23.83 -1.67
C ASP A 168 13.26 24.17 -1.31
N ALA A 169 14.19 23.22 -1.45
CA ALA A 169 15.62 23.49 -1.31
C ALA A 169 16.09 24.57 -2.30
N ALA A 170 15.72 24.45 -3.57
CA ALA A 170 16.08 25.43 -4.61
C ALA A 170 15.46 26.82 -4.34
N ARG A 171 14.21 26.87 -3.86
CA ARG A 171 13.57 28.11 -3.42
C ARG A 171 14.36 28.77 -2.29
N LEU A 172 14.69 28.01 -1.24
CA LEU A 172 15.45 28.49 -0.09
C LEU A 172 16.87 28.95 -0.46
N GLU A 173 17.54 28.27 -1.39
CA GLU A 173 18.83 28.71 -1.94
C GLU A 173 18.69 30.02 -2.73
N GLY A 174 17.60 30.18 -3.49
CA GLY A 174 17.22 31.44 -4.12
C GLY A 174 17.12 32.57 -3.09
N GLU A 175 16.36 32.35 -2.03
CA GLU A 175 16.22 33.32 -0.93
C GLU A 175 17.56 33.64 -0.26
N ALA A 176 18.38 32.63 0.01
CA ALA A 176 19.71 32.80 0.61
C ALA A 176 20.64 33.67 -0.26
N ARG A 177 20.59 33.52 -1.60
CA ARG A 177 21.35 34.36 -2.54
C ARG A 177 20.91 35.82 -2.50
N THR A 178 19.62 36.08 -2.30
CA THR A 178 19.08 37.45 -2.23
C THR A 178 19.23 38.13 -0.86
N ALA A 179 19.47 37.34 0.21
CA ALA A 179 19.51 37.86 1.57
C ALA A 179 20.67 38.85 1.83
N LEU A 180 21.89 38.56 1.35
CA LEU A 180 23.03 39.46 1.57
C LEU A 180 22.85 40.83 0.88
N PRO A 181 22.43 40.90 -0.40
CA PRO A 181 22.04 42.17 -1.03
C PRO A 181 20.93 42.90 -0.27
N ALA A 182 19.87 42.21 0.15
CA ALA A 182 18.76 42.80 0.88
C ALA A 182 19.19 43.38 2.23
N TRP A 183 20.01 42.65 2.99
CA TRP A 183 20.57 43.12 4.26
C TRP A 183 21.45 44.37 4.06
N ARG A 184 22.33 44.37 3.06
CA ARG A 184 23.18 45.54 2.75
C ARG A 184 22.33 46.77 2.38
N ALA A 185 21.26 46.58 1.62
CA ALA A 185 20.33 47.65 1.28
C ALA A 185 19.59 48.19 2.52
N ALA A 186 19.12 47.31 3.41
CA ALA A 186 18.47 47.69 4.64
C ALA A 186 19.41 48.46 5.59
N VAL A 187 20.66 48.00 5.73
CA VAL A 187 21.69 48.69 6.53
C VAL A 187 22.02 50.07 5.95
N ALA A 188 22.15 50.18 4.63
CA ALA A 188 22.38 51.46 3.97
C ALA A 188 21.21 52.44 4.18
N ALA A 189 19.96 51.96 4.02
CA ALA A 189 18.76 52.75 4.28
C ALA A 189 18.68 53.21 5.74
N TRP A 190 19.02 52.32 6.69
CA TRP A 190 19.06 52.64 8.11
C TRP A 190 20.07 53.74 8.40
N TRP A 191 21.30 53.64 7.87
CA TRP A 191 22.33 54.67 8.06
C TRP A 191 21.94 56.01 7.44
N THR A 192 21.29 56.01 6.26
CA THR A 192 20.79 57.24 5.65
C THR A 192 19.71 57.90 6.53
N ALA A 193 18.74 57.11 7.03
CA ALA A 193 17.71 57.61 7.93
C ALA A 193 18.29 58.16 9.24
N ALA A 194 19.29 57.50 9.81
CA ALA A 194 20.00 57.95 11.01
C ALA A 194 20.72 59.29 10.78
N ARG A 195 21.41 59.45 9.64
CA ARG A 195 22.08 60.72 9.28
C ARG A 195 21.08 61.87 9.12
N TRP A 196 19.95 61.62 8.46
CA TRP A 196 18.89 62.62 8.33
C TRP A 196 18.27 62.99 9.68
N PHE A 197 18.07 62.02 10.57
CA PHE A 197 17.56 62.29 11.91
C PHE A 197 18.51 63.18 12.72
N ILE A 198 19.83 62.96 12.62
CA ILE A 198 20.84 63.79 13.28
C ILE A 198 20.82 65.23 12.72
N ALA A 199 20.69 65.38 11.39
CA ALA A 199 20.65 66.68 10.75
C ALA A 199 19.33 67.44 10.99
N CYS A 200 18.21 66.73 11.00
CA CYS A 200 16.86 67.26 11.12
C CYS A 200 15.97 66.27 11.90
N PRO A 201 15.89 66.38 13.24
CA PRO A 201 15.10 65.47 14.06
C PRO A 201 13.62 65.51 13.67
N HIS A 202 13.06 64.38 13.26
CA HIS A 202 11.65 64.26 12.85
C HIS A 202 11.00 63.00 13.44
N PRO A 203 9.77 63.06 13.99
CA PRO A 203 9.13 61.94 14.68
C PRO A 203 8.93 60.70 13.78
N VAL A 204 8.71 60.89 12.47
CA VAL A 204 8.60 59.77 11.52
C VAL A 204 9.92 59.02 11.38
N LEU A 205 11.07 59.71 11.36
CA LEU A 205 12.38 59.04 11.30
C LEU A 205 12.67 58.24 12.57
N LEU A 206 12.16 58.71 13.71
CA LEU A 206 12.23 57.98 14.98
C LEU A 206 11.47 56.65 14.89
N LEU A 207 10.29 56.64 14.25
CA LEU A 207 9.58 55.38 13.97
C LEU A 207 10.34 54.49 12.97
N VAL A 208 10.95 55.05 11.93
CA VAL A 208 11.73 54.25 10.96
C VAL A 208 12.92 53.55 11.63
N LEU A 209 13.54 54.20 12.62
CA LEU A 209 14.73 53.73 13.36
C LEU A 209 14.39 52.93 14.64
N ALA A 210 13.16 53.00 15.14
CA ALA A 210 12.74 52.25 16.33
C ALA A 210 12.76 50.73 16.10
N ASP A 211 12.75 49.92 17.15
CA ASP A 211 12.66 48.45 17.04
C ASP A 211 11.20 47.99 17.18
N TYR A 212 10.45 48.00 16.09
CA TYR A 212 9.10 47.43 16.02
C TYR A 212 8.88 46.70 14.70
N SER A 213 7.79 45.92 14.60
CA SER A 213 7.44 45.17 13.39
C SER A 213 7.26 46.09 12.17
N GLY A 214 8.20 46.00 11.22
CA GLY A 214 8.17 46.78 9.97
C GLY A 214 9.13 47.98 9.95
N SER A 215 9.86 48.25 11.04
CA SER A 215 10.92 49.27 11.04
C SER A 215 12.19 48.80 10.33
N LEU A 216 13.08 49.74 9.96
CA LEU A 216 14.37 49.39 9.36
C LEU A 216 15.27 48.62 10.33
N SER A 217 15.25 48.98 11.62
CA SER A 217 16.02 48.26 12.65
C SER A 217 15.58 46.79 12.74
N ARG A 218 14.27 46.53 12.69
CA ARG A 218 13.75 45.17 12.70
C ARG A 218 14.07 44.43 11.40
N ILE A 219 13.95 45.09 10.24
CA ILE A 219 14.31 44.50 8.94
C ILE A 219 15.78 44.10 8.92
N VAL A 220 16.70 44.98 9.34
CA VAL A 220 18.13 44.68 9.44
C VAL A 220 18.37 43.48 10.36
N ALA A 221 17.73 43.46 11.54
CA ALA A 221 17.87 42.39 12.52
C ALA A 221 17.35 41.03 12.02
N VAL A 222 16.34 41.00 11.14
CA VAL A 222 15.83 39.77 10.52
C VAL A 222 16.68 39.34 9.32
N GLU A 223 17.00 40.26 8.42
CA GLU A 223 17.71 39.97 7.17
C GLU A 223 19.15 39.48 7.41
N GLN A 224 19.80 39.91 8.50
CA GLN A 224 21.12 39.38 8.89
C GLN A 224 21.12 37.85 9.12
N TRP A 225 19.98 37.30 9.60
CA TRP A 225 19.83 35.87 9.90
C TRP A 225 19.18 35.09 8.77
N ARG A 226 18.49 35.75 7.85
CA ARG A 226 17.76 35.12 6.76
C ARG A 226 18.67 34.25 5.89
N GLY A 227 19.82 34.75 5.45
CA GLY A 227 20.76 33.99 4.63
C GLY A 227 21.29 32.70 5.30
N PRO A 228 21.86 32.77 6.52
CA PRO A 228 22.25 31.58 7.29
C PRO A 228 21.09 30.60 7.54
N TYR A 229 19.91 31.11 7.89
CA TYR A 229 18.71 30.29 8.10
C TYR A 229 18.31 29.55 6.82
N CYS A 230 18.14 30.26 5.70
CA CYS A 230 17.72 29.66 4.43
C CYS A 230 18.72 28.61 3.94
N ARG A 231 20.03 28.81 4.13
CA ARG A 231 21.04 27.78 3.81
C ARG A 231 20.89 26.52 4.66
N THR A 232 20.66 26.70 5.96
CA THR A 232 20.48 25.58 6.89
C THR A 232 19.19 24.82 6.59
N ALA A 233 18.11 25.54 6.27
CA ALA A 233 16.84 24.96 5.86
C ALA A 233 16.98 24.21 4.52
N ALA A 234 17.61 24.81 3.51
CA ALA A 234 17.87 24.17 2.22
C ALA A 234 18.67 22.87 2.36
N ALA A 235 19.68 22.85 3.25
CA ALA A 235 20.43 21.63 3.53
C ALA A 235 19.57 20.51 4.15
N ARG A 236 18.58 20.86 5.00
CA ARG A 236 17.62 19.88 5.53
C ARG A 236 16.67 19.37 4.44
N GLU A 237 16.17 20.26 3.58
CA GLU A 237 15.32 19.86 2.45
C GLU A 237 16.06 18.92 1.49
N HIS A 238 17.33 19.20 1.16
CA HIS A 238 18.16 18.27 0.40
C HIS A 238 18.34 16.92 1.09
N GLU A 239 18.48 16.91 2.41
CA GLU A 239 18.55 15.67 3.20
C GLU A 239 17.24 14.87 3.11
N TYR A 240 16.08 15.52 3.23
CA TYR A 240 14.78 14.88 3.06
C TYR A 240 14.61 14.31 1.65
N ALA A 241 14.97 15.07 0.62
CA ALA A 241 14.94 14.61 -0.76
C ALA A 241 15.84 13.38 -0.97
N ARG A 242 17.06 13.39 -0.40
CA ARG A 242 18.01 12.28 -0.52
C ARG A 242 17.49 11.02 0.17
N ARG A 243 16.85 11.16 1.33
CA ARG A 243 16.21 10.05 2.05
C ARG A 243 15.05 9.45 1.25
N ALA A 244 14.13 10.29 0.76
CA ALA A 244 13.01 9.84 -0.06
C ALA A 244 13.49 9.08 -1.31
N GLN A 245 14.56 9.56 -1.96
CA GLN A 245 15.17 8.88 -3.11
C GLN A 245 15.81 7.54 -2.71
N ALA A 246 16.61 7.53 -1.63
CA ALA A 246 17.25 6.31 -1.15
C ALA A 246 16.21 5.23 -0.75
N GLU A 247 15.11 5.65 -0.13
CA GLU A 247 13.97 4.77 0.20
C GLU A 247 13.29 4.23 -1.05
N ALA A 248 13.04 5.07 -2.05
CA ALA A 248 12.48 4.64 -3.33
C ALA A 248 13.40 3.62 -4.03
N ASP A 249 14.71 3.83 -3.96
CA ASP A 249 15.69 2.92 -4.55
C ASP A 249 15.80 1.61 -3.78
N SER A 250 15.72 1.62 -2.44
CA SER A 250 15.57 0.40 -1.62
C SER A 250 14.35 -0.40 -2.06
N LEU A 251 13.20 0.26 -2.16
CA LEU A 251 11.94 -0.39 -2.52
C LEU A 251 11.98 -1.00 -3.93
N ARG A 252 12.55 -0.26 -4.91
CA ARG A 252 12.79 -0.77 -6.28
C ARG A 252 13.76 -1.95 -6.28
N ALA A 253 14.83 -1.90 -5.49
CA ALA A 253 15.82 -2.98 -5.40
C ALA A 253 15.17 -4.25 -4.85
N GLN A 254 14.35 -4.13 -3.80
CA GLN A 254 13.63 -5.27 -3.24
C GLN A 254 12.60 -5.85 -4.23
N ALA A 255 11.87 -5.01 -4.97
CA ALA A 255 10.95 -5.46 -6.01
C ALA A 255 11.70 -6.24 -7.12
N ARG A 256 12.84 -5.72 -7.59
CA ARG A 256 13.68 -6.38 -8.61
C ARG A 256 14.33 -7.67 -8.11
N ALA A 257 14.82 -7.69 -6.87
CA ALA A 257 15.40 -8.88 -6.26
C ALA A 257 14.37 -10.01 -6.19
N ARG A 258 13.11 -9.69 -5.90
CA ARG A 258 12.00 -10.66 -5.91
C ARG A 258 11.59 -11.09 -7.31
N SER A 259 11.54 -10.19 -8.30
CA SER A 259 11.37 -10.59 -9.69
C SER A 259 12.48 -11.53 -10.18
N ARG A 260 13.71 -11.38 -9.64
CA ARG A 260 14.85 -12.28 -9.92
C ARG A 260 14.86 -13.55 -9.07
N GLY A 261 14.34 -13.54 -7.86
CA GLY A 261 14.12 -14.74 -7.04
C GLY A 261 12.92 -15.58 -7.51
N ARG A 262 12.00 -14.95 -8.25
CA ARG A 262 10.94 -15.59 -9.03
C ARG A 262 11.39 -15.93 -10.47
N ARG A 263 12.66 -15.68 -10.80
CA ARG A 263 13.31 -16.32 -11.93
C ARG A 263 13.64 -17.75 -11.47
N PRO A 264 13.15 -18.80 -12.13
CA PRO A 264 13.57 -20.16 -11.81
C PRO A 264 15.10 -20.18 -11.85
N ALA A 265 15.73 -20.77 -10.83
CA ALA A 265 17.15 -21.00 -10.83
C ALA A 265 17.56 -21.66 -12.17
N PRO A 266 18.55 -21.14 -12.90
CA PRO A 266 19.13 -21.89 -14.01
C PRO A 266 19.97 -23.01 -13.39
N GLY A 267 19.36 -24.16 -13.15
CA GLY A 267 20.10 -25.29 -12.58
C GLY A 267 19.33 -26.35 -11.80
N SER A 268 18.08 -26.65 -12.17
CA SER A 268 17.49 -27.99 -11.94
C SER A 268 16.23 -28.13 -12.78
N ALA A 269 16.39 -28.08 -14.11
CA ALA A 269 15.29 -28.35 -15.02
C ALA A 269 14.95 -29.84 -15.01
N ALA A 270 14.14 -30.28 -14.04
CA ALA A 270 13.11 -31.25 -14.37
C ALA A 270 12.11 -30.49 -15.26
N PRO A 271 11.74 -31.00 -16.44
CA PRO A 271 10.89 -30.29 -17.35
C PRO A 271 9.50 -30.13 -16.70
N GLN A 272 9.17 -28.91 -16.25
CA GLN A 272 7.87 -28.63 -15.64
C GLN A 272 6.80 -28.68 -16.72
N GLU A 273 5.78 -29.51 -16.49
CA GLU A 273 4.59 -29.58 -17.32
C GLU A 273 3.78 -28.29 -17.17
N ARG A 274 3.38 -27.72 -18.31
CA ARG A 274 2.58 -26.50 -18.45
C ARG A 274 1.28 -26.86 -19.14
N ALA A 275 0.21 -26.12 -18.86
CA ALA A 275 -1.07 -26.32 -19.52
C ALA A 275 -0.99 -25.84 -20.97
N TYR A 276 -1.50 -26.66 -21.88
CA TYR A 276 -1.66 -26.34 -23.30
C TYR A 276 -3.13 -26.56 -23.69
N PHE A 277 -3.67 -25.65 -24.49
CA PHE A 277 -4.88 -25.90 -25.26
C PHE A 277 -4.50 -26.72 -26.49
N VAL A 278 -5.10 -27.89 -26.62
CA VAL A 278 -4.99 -28.73 -27.81
C VAL A 278 -6.34 -28.69 -28.51
N VAL A 279 -6.38 -28.03 -29.67
CA VAL A 279 -7.57 -27.89 -30.50
C VAL A 279 -7.50 -28.91 -31.63
N GLY A 280 -8.54 -29.70 -31.80
CA GLY A 280 -8.59 -30.71 -32.85
C GLY A 280 -9.92 -31.44 -32.92
N GLN A 281 -10.03 -32.34 -33.89
CA GLN A 281 -11.23 -33.15 -34.12
C GLN A 281 -10.94 -34.63 -33.92
N TRP A 282 -11.84 -35.30 -33.21
CA TRP A 282 -11.80 -36.75 -33.07
C TRP A 282 -12.25 -37.42 -34.37
N LYS A 283 -11.41 -38.29 -34.95
CA LYS A 283 -11.67 -38.99 -36.21
C LYS A 283 -12.27 -40.40 -36.01
N GLY A 284 -12.46 -40.82 -34.76
CA GLY A 284 -12.85 -42.19 -34.39
C GLY A 284 -11.64 -43.14 -34.33
N GLY A 285 -11.81 -44.31 -33.71
CA GLY A 285 -10.73 -45.32 -33.59
C GLY A 285 -9.54 -44.88 -32.72
N GLY A 286 -9.72 -43.85 -31.90
CA GLY A 286 -8.65 -43.32 -31.03
C GLY A 286 -7.75 -42.28 -31.68
N GLU A 287 -8.06 -41.83 -32.90
CA GLU A 287 -7.29 -40.78 -33.56
C GLU A 287 -7.89 -39.39 -33.33
N VAL A 288 -7.02 -38.41 -33.06
CA VAL A 288 -7.34 -36.98 -33.03
C VAL A 288 -6.47 -36.28 -34.05
N ASP A 289 -7.13 -35.51 -34.92
CA ASP A 289 -6.47 -34.57 -35.81
C ASP A 289 -6.28 -33.25 -35.07
N VAL A 290 -5.04 -32.98 -34.68
CA VAL A 290 -4.68 -31.77 -33.92
C VAL A 290 -4.43 -30.64 -34.90
N TRP A 291 -5.21 -29.58 -34.80
CA TRP A 291 -5.12 -28.41 -35.68
C TRP A 291 -4.24 -27.32 -35.09
N HIS A 292 -4.31 -27.14 -33.77
CA HIS A 292 -3.59 -26.07 -33.08
C HIS A 292 -3.21 -26.51 -31.67
N VAL A 293 -2.03 -26.09 -31.23
CA VAL A 293 -1.57 -26.26 -29.85
C VAL A 293 -0.97 -24.97 -29.36
N GLU A 294 -1.48 -24.47 -28.25
CA GLU A 294 -1.07 -23.21 -27.67
C GLU A 294 -0.87 -23.35 -26.17
N GLU A 295 0.14 -22.67 -25.64
CA GLU A 295 0.36 -22.64 -24.19
C GLU A 295 -0.78 -21.85 -23.54
N ALA A 296 -1.53 -22.50 -22.66
CA ALA A 296 -2.65 -21.89 -21.99
C ALA A 296 -2.15 -20.85 -20.98
N PRO A 297 -2.87 -19.73 -20.79
CA PRO A 297 -2.51 -18.73 -19.79
C PRO A 297 -2.24 -19.36 -18.42
N ALA A 298 -1.15 -18.94 -17.76
CA ALA A 298 -0.81 -19.46 -16.43
C ALA A 298 -1.83 -19.04 -15.36
N ASP A 299 -2.48 -17.90 -15.57
CA ASP A 299 -3.56 -17.38 -14.75
C ASP A 299 -4.87 -18.17 -14.97
N PRO A 300 -5.55 -18.66 -13.92
CA PRO A 300 -6.76 -19.47 -14.05
C PRO A 300 -7.94 -18.76 -14.72
N ASP A 301 -8.14 -17.48 -14.43
CA ASP A 301 -9.29 -16.71 -14.95
C ASP A 301 -9.06 -16.40 -16.44
N ALA A 302 -7.86 -15.93 -16.80
CA ALA A 302 -7.49 -15.75 -18.20
C ALA A 302 -7.51 -17.07 -19.00
N ARG A 303 -7.22 -18.20 -18.33
CA ARG A 303 -7.31 -19.53 -18.96
C ARG A 303 -8.76 -19.94 -19.19
N ALA A 304 -9.67 -19.66 -18.26
CA ALA A 304 -11.09 -19.96 -18.43
C ALA A 304 -11.67 -19.17 -19.61
N ASP A 305 -11.37 -17.87 -19.69
CA ASP A 305 -11.81 -16.99 -20.77
C ASP A 305 -11.25 -17.46 -22.13
N ALA A 306 -9.95 -17.78 -22.20
CA ALA A 306 -9.34 -18.29 -23.43
C ALA A 306 -9.90 -19.65 -23.84
N HIS A 307 -10.22 -20.53 -22.88
CA HIS A 307 -10.82 -21.83 -23.15
C HIS A 307 -12.22 -21.70 -23.76
N GLU A 308 -13.07 -20.82 -23.22
CA GLU A 308 -14.41 -20.58 -23.74
C GLU A 308 -14.36 -20.07 -25.19
N GLN A 309 -13.45 -19.13 -25.47
CA GLN A 309 -13.23 -18.62 -26.82
C GLN A 309 -12.78 -19.73 -27.78
N HIS A 310 -11.75 -20.50 -27.42
CA HIS A 310 -11.26 -21.58 -28.26
C HIS A 310 -12.31 -22.70 -28.45
N ALA A 311 -13.13 -22.98 -27.45
CA ALA A 311 -14.20 -23.97 -27.54
C ALA A 311 -15.27 -23.56 -28.56
N SER A 312 -15.69 -22.29 -28.52
CA SER A 312 -16.63 -21.72 -29.50
C SER A 312 -16.08 -21.77 -30.94
N ASP A 313 -14.81 -21.43 -31.11
CA ASP A 313 -14.14 -21.47 -32.42
C ASP A 313 -13.99 -22.91 -32.95
N ALA A 314 -13.67 -23.85 -32.07
CA ALA A 314 -13.53 -25.26 -32.40
C ALA A 314 -14.87 -25.91 -32.77
N GLU A 315 -15.95 -25.62 -32.03
CA GLU A 315 -17.29 -26.17 -32.28
C GLU A 315 -17.79 -25.79 -33.68
N THR A 316 -17.53 -24.56 -34.11
CA THR A 316 -17.88 -24.08 -35.47
C THR A 316 -17.20 -24.88 -36.58
N ALA A 317 -16.03 -25.47 -36.30
CA ALA A 317 -15.29 -26.35 -37.21
C ALA A 317 -15.54 -27.86 -36.96
N PHE A 318 -16.53 -28.22 -36.13
CA PHE A 318 -16.78 -29.59 -35.67
C PHE A 318 -15.61 -30.22 -34.87
N GLY A 319 -14.81 -29.39 -34.22
CA GLY A 319 -13.70 -29.77 -33.34
C GLY A 319 -14.02 -29.62 -31.86
N SER A 320 -13.02 -29.87 -31.02
CA SER A 320 -13.06 -29.75 -29.57
C SER A 320 -11.74 -29.21 -29.04
N VAL A 321 -11.76 -28.64 -27.83
CA VAL A 321 -10.57 -28.16 -27.12
C VAL A 321 -10.35 -29.00 -25.88
N ASN A 322 -9.13 -29.51 -25.72
CA ASN A 322 -8.69 -30.20 -24.51
C ASN A 322 -7.56 -29.42 -23.84
N VAL A 323 -7.57 -29.38 -22.50
CA VAL A 323 -6.46 -28.82 -21.73
C VAL A 323 -5.55 -29.94 -21.28
N VAL A 324 -4.29 -29.92 -21.72
CA VAL A 324 -3.30 -30.97 -21.44
C VAL A 324 -2.06 -30.36 -20.79
N TYR A 325 -1.56 -31.01 -19.74
CA TYR A 325 -0.31 -30.60 -19.09
C TYR A 325 0.87 -31.33 -19.74
N ALA A 326 1.80 -30.58 -20.32
CA ALA A 326 2.96 -31.14 -21.00
C ALA A 326 4.18 -30.22 -20.95
N THR A 327 5.34 -30.74 -21.30
CA THR A 327 6.60 -29.98 -21.19
C THR A 327 6.85 -29.06 -22.39
N ASN A 328 6.16 -29.30 -23.50
CA ASN A 328 6.22 -28.51 -24.73
C ASN A 328 4.97 -28.78 -25.60
N PRO A 329 4.68 -27.97 -26.65
CA PRO A 329 3.49 -28.16 -27.50
C PRO A 329 3.41 -29.52 -28.19
N GLN A 330 4.55 -30.10 -28.60
CA GLN A 330 4.57 -31.40 -29.25
C GLN A 330 4.18 -32.51 -28.28
N ALA A 331 4.69 -32.47 -27.04
CA ALA A 331 4.31 -33.39 -25.99
C ALA A 331 2.83 -33.25 -25.61
N ALA A 332 2.26 -32.03 -25.65
CA ALA A 332 0.82 -31.83 -25.44
C ALA A 332 -0.02 -32.49 -26.54
N ALA A 333 0.38 -32.34 -27.81
CA ALA A 333 -0.29 -33.00 -28.93
C ALA A 333 -0.22 -34.53 -28.81
N ASP A 334 0.94 -35.07 -28.45
CA ASP A 334 1.14 -36.52 -28.33
C ASP A 334 0.38 -37.11 -27.14
N GLN A 335 0.32 -36.39 -26.02
CA GLN A 335 -0.49 -36.76 -24.86
C GLN A 335 -2.00 -36.73 -25.18
N ALA A 336 -2.49 -35.70 -25.89
CA ALA A 336 -3.88 -35.64 -26.34
C ALA A 336 -4.25 -36.83 -27.25
N ARG A 337 -3.36 -37.22 -28.18
CA ARG A 337 -3.54 -38.42 -29.02
C ARG A 337 -3.54 -39.69 -28.18
N HIS A 338 -2.69 -39.78 -27.16
CA HIS A 338 -2.63 -40.93 -26.27
C HIS A 338 -3.92 -41.12 -25.47
N GLU A 339 -4.44 -40.04 -24.87
CA GLU A 339 -5.70 -40.05 -24.11
C GLU A 339 -6.90 -40.39 -25.00
N ALA A 340 -6.91 -39.91 -26.24
CA ALA A 340 -7.95 -40.26 -27.21
C ALA A 340 -7.94 -41.75 -27.58
N ARG A 341 -6.75 -42.36 -27.72
CA ARG A 341 -6.61 -43.82 -27.94
C ARG A 341 -7.13 -44.61 -26.74
N GLN A 342 -6.70 -44.25 -25.53
CA GLN A 342 -7.20 -44.90 -24.30
C GLN A 342 -8.71 -44.79 -24.15
N THR A 343 -9.26 -43.62 -24.46
CA THR A 343 -10.71 -43.37 -24.40
C THR A 343 -11.46 -44.22 -25.43
N SER A 344 -10.94 -44.36 -26.66
CA SER A 344 -11.53 -45.21 -27.69
C SER A 344 -11.48 -46.69 -27.33
N GLU A 345 -10.36 -47.17 -26.78
CA GLU A 345 -10.24 -48.56 -26.29
C GLU A 345 -11.21 -48.86 -25.16
N ARG A 346 -11.50 -47.88 -24.30
CA ARG A 346 -12.48 -48.01 -23.21
C ARG A 346 -13.92 -48.05 -23.71
N ILE A 347 -14.23 -47.34 -24.79
CA ILE A 347 -15.59 -47.26 -25.35
C ILE A 347 -15.91 -48.46 -26.27
N HIS A 348 -14.90 -49.12 -26.85
CA HIS A 348 -15.06 -50.31 -27.69
C HIS A 348 -14.96 -51.65 -26.95
N ARG A 349 -14.86 -51.63 -25.61
CA ARG A 349 -15.16 -52.78 -24.74
C ARG A 349 -16.59 -52.66 -24.23
#